data_AF-A0A2I0LGW6-F1
#
_entry.id   AF-A0A2I0LGW6-F1
#
_cell.length_a   1.000
_cell.length_b   1.000
_cell.length_c   1.000
_cell.angle_alpha   90.00
_cell.angle_beta   90.00
_cell.angle_gamma   90.00
#
_symmetry.space_group_name_H-M   'P 1'
#
loop_
_entity.id
_entity.type
_entity.pdbx_description
1 polymer ?
#
loop_
_entity_poly.entity_id
_entity_poly.type
_entity_poly.pdbx_seq_one_letter_code
_entity_poly.pdbx_strand_id
1 'polypeptide(L)'
;MLDEEGFKELPPSEFMQVADSTWLVLSVVSNGRAPSGSQATGVTKIARSVIAPLAEHHVSVLMLSTYQTDFILVRERDLPVVIHTLAGEFDIYKEESGECLPVTCDDISNGFLKPKPAASPTLHPVQSPQTRFCILTVAPDTLPAIATMLIDVLFYSHSPPREPGATSQDLDSITFFAFSLIEGYISIVMDAETQKRFPSDLLLTSSTGELWR
;
A
#
# COMPACT_ATOMS: atom_id res chain seq x y z
N MET A 1 -1.81 -1.16 8.78
CA MET A 1 -3.21 -1.29 8.31
C MET A 1 -3.63 -2.69 8.68
N LEU A 2 -4.79 -2.83 9.31
CA LEU A 2 -5.33 -4.11 9.77
C LEU A 2 -6.81 -4.17 9.38
N ASP A 3 -7.33 -5.37 9.23
CA ASP A 3 -8.77 -5.61 9.17
C ASP A 3 -9.42 -5.42 10.56
N GLU A 4 -10.74 -5.57 10.62
CA GLU A 4 -11.49 -5.37 11.86
C GLU A 4 -11.14 -6.42 12.91
N GLU A 5 -10.84 -7.66 12.50
CA GLU A 5 -10.41 -8.75 13.36
C GLU A 5 -9.06 -8.46 14.01
N GLY A 6 -8.05 -8.10 13.21
CA GLY A 6 -6.73 -7.74 13.70
C GLY A 6 -6.74 -6.47 14.54
N PHE A 7 -7.63 -5.52 14.27
CA PHE A 7 -7.77 -4.31 15.08
C PHE A 7 -8.25 -4.60 16.51
N LYS A 8 -9.12 -5.61 16.70
CA LYS A 8 -9.63 -6.00 18.03
C LYS A 8 -8.52 -6.50 18.97
N GLU A 9 -7.41 -6.99 18.43
CA GLU A 9 -6.25 -7.47 19.19
C GLU A 9 -5.36 -6.33 19.72
N LEU A 10 -5.57 -5.08 19.26
CA LEU A 10 -4.77 -3.92 19.69
C LEU A 10 -5.46 -3.18 20.86
N PRO A 11 -4.87 -3.18 22.07
CA PRO A 11 -5.43 -2.42 23.18
C PRO A 11 -5.25 -0.91 22.96
N PRO A 12 -6.22 -0.08 23.39
CA PRO A 12 -6.06 1.37 23.39
C PRO A 12 -4.84 1.81 24.21
N SER A 13 -4.07 2.76 23.68
CA SER A 13 -2.86 3.27 24.30
C SER A 13 -2.58 4.71 23.88
N GLU A 14 -1.90 5.49 24.72
CA GLU A 14 -1.46 6.85 24.40
C GLU A 14 -0.43 6.90 23.25
N PHE A 15 0.27 5.79 23.02
CA PHE A 15 1.26 5.65 21.95
C PHE A 15 0.63 5.29 20.60
N MET A 16 -0.70 5.05 20.56
CA MET A 16 -1.41 4.62 19.36
C MET A 16 -2.36 5.70 18.86
N GLN A 17 -2.23 6.04 17.57
CA GLN A 17 -3.17 6.90 16.86
C GLN A 17 -3.97 6.06 15.87
N VAL A 18 -5.29 6.22 15.91
CA VAL A 18 -6.22 5.52 15.01
C VAL A 18 -6.86 6.55 14.10
N ALA A 19 -6.88 6.29 12.80
CA ALA A 19 -7.57 7.15 11.85
C ALA A 19 -9.10 7.04 12.02
N ASP A 20 -9.81 8.15 11.89
CA ASP A 20 -11.27 8.22 12.14
C ASP A 20 -12.15 7.50 11.11
N SER A 21 -11.58 6.86 10.09
CA SER A 21 -12.33 6.26 8.98
C SER A 21 -11.96 4.80 8.80
N THR A 22 -12.97 3.99 8.51
CA THR A 22 -12.80 2.65 7.93
C THR A 22 -12.46 2.78 6.45
N TRP A 23 -11.50 1.98 6.00
CA TRP A 23 -10.98 2.02 4.65
C TRP A 23 -11.29 0.71 3.93
N LEU A 24 -11.87 0.81 2.74
CA LEU A 24 -12.12 -0.30 1.83
C LEU A 24 -10.95 -0.46 0.87
N VAL A 25 -10.66 -1.70 0.51
CA VAL A 25 -9.57 -2.05 -0.41
C VAL A 25 -10.12 -2.20 -1.82
N LEU A 26 -9.49 -1.54 -2.78
CA LEU A 26 -9.70 -1.73 -4.21
C LEU A 26 -8.47 -2.44 -4.79
N SER A 27 -8.72 -3.45 -5.61
CA SER A 27 -7.70 -4.15 -6.40
C SER A 27 -8.07 -4.06 -7.88
N VAL A 28 -7.09 -3.76 -8.73
CA VAL A 28 -7.31 -3.58 -10.17
C VAL A 28 -6.67 -4.73 -10.93
N VAL A 29 -7.49 -5.60 -11.51
CA VAL A 29 -7.01 -6.71 -12.34
C VAL A 29 -6.95 -6.27 -13.80
N SER A 30 -5.74 -6.03 -14.31
CA SER A 30 -5.54 -5.68 -15.72
C SER A 30 -5.43 -6.94 -16.59
N ASN A 31 -6.46 -7.25 -17.38
CA ASN A 31 -6.44 -8.34 -18.37
C ASN A 31 -5.60 -7.98 -19.61
N GLY A 32 -4.28 -7.83 -19.45
CA GLY A 32 -3.24 -8.10 -20.47
C GLY A 32 -3.27 -7.42 -21.85
N ARG A 33 -4.26 -6.59 -22.21
CA ARG A 33 -4.33 -5.92 -23.52
C ARG A 33 -3.62 -4.57 -23.51
N ALA A 34 -2.30 -4.56 -23.33
CA ALA A 34 -1.48 -3.37 -23.57
C ALA A 34 -0.38 -3.68 -24.59
N PRO A 35 -0.19 -2.84 -25.64
CA PRO A 35 0.83 -3.06 -26.65
C PRO A 35 2.23 -2.99 -26.03
N SER A 36 3.12 -3.84 -26.53
CA SER A 36 4.50 -4.01 -26.07
C SER A 36 5.34 -2.75 -26.29
N GLY A 37 5.51 -1.94 -25.26
CA GLY A 37 6.44 -0.82 -25.25
C GLY A 37 6.46 -0.13 -23.89
N SER A 38 7.41 -0.50 -23.04
CA SER A 38 7.63 0.05 -21.70
C SER A 38 6.38 0.05 -20.81
N GLN A 39 5.96 -1.13 -20.36
CA GLN A 39 4.92 -1.22 -19.32
C GLN A 39 5.50 -0.66 -18.02
N ALA A 40 5.04 0.53 -17.61
CA ALA A 40 5.31 1.03 -16.26
C ALA A 40 4.84 -0.02 -15.23
N THR A 41 5.59 -0.23 -14.16
CA THR A 41 5.27 -1.23 -13.14
C THR A 41 4.48 -0.61 -12.00
N GLY A 42 3.63 -1.42 -11.37
CA GLY A 42 2.91 -1.04 -10.16
C GLY A 42 1.89 0.08 -10.35
N VAL A 43 1.79 0.95 -9.35
CA VAL A 43 0.92 2.14 -9.26
C VAL A 43 0.89 2.99 -10.52
N THR A 44 1.99 3.09 -11.28
CA THR A 44 2.03 3.89 -12.50
C THR A 44 1.05 3.38 -13.58
N LYS A 45 0.68 2.10 -13.56
CA LYS A 45 -0.34 1.52 -14.48
C LYS A 45 -1.73 2.08 -14.24
N ILE A 46 -2.08 2.35 -12.98
CA ILE A 46 -3.41 2.78 -12.54
C ILE A 46 -3.48 4.30 -12.29
N ALA A 47 -2.38 5.02 -12.46
CA ALA A 47 -2.31 6.45 -12.19
C ALA A 47 -3.32 7.26 -13.01
N ARG A 48 -3.50 6.93 -14.30
CA ARG A 48 -4.42 7.66 -15.18
C ARG A 48 -5.86 7.19 -15.10
N SER A 49 -6.08 5.89 -14.95
CA SER A 49 -7.42 5.29 -14.99
C SER A 49 -8.10 5.23 -13.62
N VAL A 50 -7.36 5.29 -12.51
CA VAL A 50 -7.94 5.22 -11.16
C VAL A 50 -7.54 6.42 -10.31
N ILE A 51 -6.25 6.71 -10.16
CA ILE A 51 -5.79 7.71 -9.18
C ILE A 51 -6.22 9.12 -9.58
N ALA A 52 -6.02 9.51 -10.84
CA ALA A 52 -6.40 10.83 -11.33
C ALA A 52 -7.93 11.08 -11.25
N PRO A 53 -8.80 10.18 -11.77
CA PRO A 53 -10.25 10.35 -11.63
C PRO A 53 -10.72 10.47 -10.18
N LEU A 54 -10.19 9.65 -9.27
CA LEU A 54 -10.53 9.73 -7.85
C LEU A 54 -10.10 11.07 -7.22
N ALA A 55 -8.91 11.57 -7.55
CA ALA A 55 -8.43 12.85 -7.07
C ALA A 55 -9.27 14.03 -7.59
N GLU A 56 -9.66 14.00 -8.87
CA GLU A 56 -10.54 14.99 -9.51
C GLU A 56 -11.93 15.05 -8.85
N HIS A 57 -12.41 13.91 -8.33
CA HIS A 57 -13.67 13.81 -7.59
C HIS A 57 -13.50 13.92 -6.07
N HIS A 58 -12.35 14.44 -5.61
CA HIS A 58 -12.03 14.69 -4.20
C HIS A 58 -12.08 13.45 -3.28
N VAL A 59 -11.85 12.26 -3.85
CA VAL A 59 -11.68 11.03 -3.10
C VAL A 59 -10.23 10.92 -2.62
N SER A 60 -10.06 10.83 -1.30
CA SER A 60 -8.74 10.62 -0.70
C SER A 60 -8.41 9.14 -0.70
N VAL A 61 -7.19 8.81 -1.11
CA VAL A 61 -6.70 7.43 -1.20
C VAL A 61 -5.47 7.21 -0.33
N LEU A 62 -5.28 5.97 0.14
CA LEU A 62 -4.00 5.48 0.64
C LEU A 62 -3.51 4.38 -0.29
N MET A 63 -2.21 4.35 -0.58
CA MET A 63 -1.61 3.36 -1.46
C MET A 63 -0.84 2.32 -0.64
N LEU A 64 -1.04 1.04 -0.96
CA LEU A 64 -0.28 -0.07 -0.40
C LEU A 64 0.19 -0.98 -1.53
N SER A 65 1.41 -0.76 -1.99
CA SER A 65 2.07 -1.66 -2.94
C SER A 65 2.73 -2.81 -2.19
N THR A 66 2.49 -4.03 -2.66
CA THR A 66 3.09 -5.27 -2.15
C THR A 66 3.91 -5.94 -3.25
N TYR A 67 4.59 -7.03 -2.91
CA TYR A 67 5.25 -7.88 -3.91
C TYR A 67 4.25 -8.42 -4.95
N GLN A 68 3.02 -8.72 -4.54
CA GLN A 68 2.01 -9.36 -5.38
C GLN A 68 1.24 -8.37 -6.24
N THR A 69 0.77 -7.28 -5.64
CA THR A 69 -0.12 -6.31 -6.29
C THR A 69 -0.11 -4.95 -5.60
N ASP A 70 -0.76 -3.97 -6.22
CA ASP A 70 -1.04 -2.66 -5.64
C ASP A 70 -2.48 -2.59 -5.13
N PHE A 71 -2.64 -2.21 -3.87
CA PHE A 71 -3.92 -1.93 -3.25
C PHE A 71 -4.15 -0.42 -3.15
N ILE A 72 -5.37 0.00 -3.46
CA ILE A 72 -5.83 1.38 -3.29
C ILE A 72 -6.89 1.36 -2.20
N LEU A 73 -6.65 2.08 -1.11
CA LEU A 73 -7.59 2.17 -0.02
C LEU A 73 -8.40 3.46 -0.14
N VAL A 74 -9.72 3.33 -0.10
CA VAL A 74 -10.68 4.46 -0.10
C VAL A 74 -11.49 4.43 1.18
N ARG A 75 -11.93 5.58 1.68
CA ARG A 75 -12.82 5.60 2.84
C ARG A 75 -14.16 4.99 2.46
N GLU A 76 -14.75 4.20 3.34
CA GLU A 76 -16.05 3.56 3.09
C GLU A 76 -17.14 4.55 2.68
N ARG A 77 -17.19 5.71 3.32
CA ARG A 77 -18.14 6.80 2.99
C ARG A 77 -18.01 7.35 1.57
N ASP A 78 -16.85 7.18 0.93
CA ASP A 78 -16.59 7.68 -0.43
C ASP A 78 -16.92 6.63 -1.50
N LEU A 79 -17.29 5.39 -1.10
CA LEU A 79 -17.58 4.28 -2.02
C LEU A 79 -18.61 4.63 -3.12
N PRO A 80 -19.72 5.34 -2.83
CA PRO A 80 -20.65 5.81 -3.87
C PRO A 80 -19.96 6.62 -4.98
N VAL A 81 -19.09 7.55 -4.59
CA VAL A 81 -18.35 8.42 -5.53
C VAL A 81 -17.33 7.60 -6.29
N VAL A 82 -16.64 6.68 -5.62
CA VAL A 82 -15.67 5.76 -6.25
C VAL A 82 -16.33 4.95 -7.35
N ILE A 83 -17.46 4.28 -7.05
CA ILE A 83 -18.17 3.44 -8.02
C ILE A 83 -18.63 4.29 -9.20
N HIS A 84 -19.27 5.44 -8.94
CA HIS A 84 -19.73 6.33 -10.00
C HIS A 84 -18.57 6.83 -10.89
N THR A 85 -17.44 7.16 -10.28
CA THR A 85 -16.25 7.69 -11.00
C THR A 85 -15.61 6.62 -11.89
N LEU A 86 -15.54 5.37 -11.43
CA LEU A 86 -14.81 4.30 -12.12
C LEU A 86 -15.69 3.45 -13.04
N ALA A 87 -17.02 3.44 -12.87
CA ALA A 87 -17.94 2.61 -13.65
C ALA A 87 -17.93 2.90 -15.16
N GLY A 88 -17.44 4.07 -15.59
CA GLY A 88 -17.28 4.39 -17.01
C GLY A 88 -16.13 3.65 -17.70
N GLU A 89 -15.12 3.21 -16.95
CA GLU A 89 -13.92 2.55 -17.48
C GLU A 89 -13.77 1.09 -17.00
N PHE A 90 -14.42 0.73 -15.89
CA PHE A 90 -14.24 -0.56 -15.23
C PHE A 90 -15.57 -1.28 -15.00
N ASP A 91 -15.55 -2.59 -15.22
CA ASP A 91 -16.54 -3.49 -14.64
C ASP A 91 -16.20 -3.69 -13.16
N ILE A 92 -17.07 -3.22 -12.27
CA ILE A 92 -16.82 -3.21 -10.83
C ILE A 92 -17.46 -4.44 -10.19
N TYR A 93 -16.66 -5.15 -9.39
CA TYR A 93 -17.09 -6.31 -8.62
C TYR A 93 -16.83 -6.07 -7.13
N LYS A 94 -17.71 -6.59 -6.30
CA LYS A 94 -17.56 -6.66 -4.85
C LYS A 94 -17.35 -8.11 -4.46
N GLU A 95 -16.33 -8.37 -3.66
CA GLU A 95 -16.12 -9.69 -3.07
C GLU A 95 -16.99 -9.83 -1.81
N GLU A 96 -17.86 -10.84 -1.81
CA GLU A 96 -18.64 -11.24 -0.63
C GLU A 96 -18.49 -12.75 -0.43
N SER A 97 -17.97 -13.16 0.74
CA SER A 97 -17.75 -14.57 1.09
C SER A 97 -16.90 -15.36 0.07
N GLY A 98 -15.96 -14.68 -0.62
CA GLY A 98 -15.11 -15.27 -1.65
C GLY A 98 -15.72 -15.35 -3.05
N GLU A 99 -16.94 -14.82 -3.24
CA GLU A 99 -17.56 -14.69 -4.57
C GLU A 99 -17.52 -13.24 -5.06
N CYS A 100 -17.18 -13.04 -6.34
CA CYS A 100 -17.19 -11.73 -6.99
C CYS A 100 -18.57 -11.42 -7.57
N LEU A 101 -19.31 -10.52 -6.93
CA LEU A 101 -20.62 -10.07 -7.37
C LEU A 101 -20.50 -8.75 -8.15
N PRO A 102 -21.14 -8.62 -9.33
CA PRO A 102 -21.11 -7.37 -10.09
C PRO A 102 -21.88 -6.27 -9.33
N VAL A 103 -21.33 -5.06 -9.33
CA VAL A 103 -21.95 -3.90 -8.68
C VAL A 103 -22.78 -3.12 -9.71
N THR A 104 -24.08 -2.95 -9.44
CA THR A 104 -25.00 -2.17 -10.28
C THR A 104 -25.01 -0.69 -9.90
N CYS A 105 -24.96 0.21 -10.88
CA CYS A 105 -24.88 1.66 -10.66
C CYS A 105 -26.20 2.28 -10.14
N ASP A 106 -27.34 1.57 -10.27
CA ASP A 106 -28.67 2.08 -9.93
C ASP A 106 -28.91 2.24 -8.42
N ASP A 107 -28.12 1.58 -7.57
CA ASP A 107 -28.26 1.66 -6.10
C ASP A 107 -27.69 2.95 -5.48
N ILE A 108 -27.10 3.85 -6.29
CA ILE A 108 -26.15 4.87 -5.80
C ILE A 108 -26.69 6.32 -5.94
N SER A 109 -27.90 6.54 -6.46
CA SER A 109 -28.39 7.89 -6.79
C SER A 109 -28.67 8.81 -5.59
N ASN A 110 -28.73 8.31 -4.35
CA ASN A 110 -29.26 9.06 -3.20
C ASN A 110 -28.22 9.51 -2.17
N GLY A 111 -26.93 9.26 -2.41
CA GLY A 111 -25.87 9.41 -1.40
C GLY A 111 -24.84 10.51 -1.62
N PHE A 112 -24.99 11.39 -2.63
CA PHE A 112 -24.05 12.49 -2.88
C PHE A 112 -24.09 13.53 -1.76
N LEU A 113 -23.48 13.23 -0.63
CA LEU A 113 -23.15 14.19 0.40
C LEU A 113 -22.21 15.22 -0.23
N LYS A 114 -22.56 16.50 -0.12
CA LYS A 114 -21.68 17.60 -0.53
C LYS A 114 -20.28 17.35 0.05
N PRO A 115 -19.21 17.41 -0.77
CA PRO A 115 -17.87 17.21 -0.27
C PRO A 115 -17.61 18.21 0.87
N LYS A 116 -17.23 17.68 2.03
CA LYS A 116 -16.69 18.49 3.13
C LYS A 116 -15.51 19.28 2.55
N PRO A 117 -15.36 20.59 2.84
CA PRO A 117 -14.26 21.37 2.29
C PRO A 117 -12.94 20.72 2.71
N ALA A 118 -12.32 20.02 1.75
CA ALA A 118 -10.99 19.47 1.90
C ALA A 118 -9.98 20.61 1.89
N ALA A 119 -8.85 20.43 2.56
CA ALA A 119 -7.72 21.33 2.37
C ALA A 119 -7.40 21.42 0.87
N SER A 120 -7.17 22.63 0.37
CA SER A 120 -6.77 22.83 -1.03
C SER A 120 -5.51 22.02 -1.32
N PRO A 121 -5.41 21.35 -2.48
CA PRO A 121 -4.19 20.62 -2.85
C PRO A 121 -2.96 21.52 -2.79
N THR A 122 -1.86 20.99 -2.27
CA THR A 122 -0.57 21.70 -2.21
C THR A 122 0.52 20.85 -2.87
N LEU A 123 1.58 21.51 -3.32
CA LEU A 123 2.78 20.82 -3.77
C LEU A 123 3.60 20.40 -2.55
N HIS A 124 3.73 19.08 -2.35
CA HIS A 124 4.52 18.54 -1.26
C HIS A 124 5.99 18.39 -1.67
N PRO A 125 6.95 18.77 -0.81
CA PRO A 125 8.37 18.55 -1.09
C PRO A 125 8.69 17.05 -1.15
N VAL A 126 9.56 16.67 -2.08
CA VAL A 126 10.01 15.29 -2.26
C VAL A 126 11.43 15.14 -1.73
N GLN A 127 11.69 14.03 -1.04
CA GLN A 127 13.02 13.64 -0.58
C GLN A 127 13.35 12.25 -1.14
N SER A 128 14.57 12.06 -1.64
CA SER A 128 15.05 10.80 -2.21
C SER A 128 16.30 10.34 -1.44
N PRO A 129 16.17 9.48 -0.42
CA PRO A 129 17.30 8.87 0.27
C PRO A 129 18.19 8.05 -0.69
N GLN A 130 19.45 7.82 -0.32
CA GLN A 130 20.34 6.96 -1.12
C GLN A 130 20.12 5.45 -0.86
N THR A 131 19.35 5.12 0.17
CA THR A 131 19.02 3.74 0.55
C THR A 131 18.48 2.95 -0.65
N ARG A 132 18.98 1.72 -0.79
CA ARG A 132 18.59 0.78 -1.85
C ARG A 132 17.66 -0.25 -1.24
N PHE A 133 16.43 -0.34 -1.75
CA PHE A 133 15.40 -1.24 -1.23
C PHE A 133 15.21 -2.47 -2.11
N CYS A 134 14.95 -3.59 -1.44
CA CYS A 134 14.55 -4.85 -2.04
C CYS A 134 13.07 -5.08 -1.76
N ILE A 135 12.32 -5.55 -2.77
CA ILE A 135 10.93 -5.99 -2.62
C ILE A 135 10.95 -7.52 -2.71
N LEU A 136 10.51 -8.16 -1.63
CA LEU A 136 10.73 -9.58 -1.38
C LEU A 136 9.43 -10.28 -1.00
N THR A 137 9.38 -11.59 -1.20
CA THR A 137 8.34 -12.48 -0.68
C THR A 137 8.98 -13.68 0.01
N VAL A 138 8.21 -14.34 0.86
CA VAL A 138 8.62 -15.52 1.64
C VAL A 138 7.47 -16.52 1.61
N ALA A 139 7.81 -17.80 1.47
CA ALA A 139 6.80 -18.85 1.56
C ALA A 139 6.27 -18.93 3.01
N PRO A 140 4.94 -19.01 3.23
CA PRO A 140 4.37 -18.99 4.58
C PRO A 140 4.91 -20.08 5.52
N ASP A 141 5.24 -21.25 4.96
CA ASP A 141 5.83 -22.38 5.67
C ASP A 141 7.28 -22.15 6.11
N THR A 142 8.01 -21.27 5.44
CA THR A 142 9.39 -20.91 5.78
C THR A 142 9.50 -19.65 6.66
N LEU A 143 8.40 -18.90 6.85
CA LEU A 143 8.37 -17.73 7.73
C LEU A 143 8.90 -18.00 9.16
N PRO A 144 8.59 -19.13 9.82
CA PRO A 144 9.13 -19.42 11.15
C PRO A 144 10.66 -19.46 11.20
N ALA A 145 11.32 -19.84 10.09
CA ALA A 145 12.77 -19.93 10.02
C ALA A 145 13.47 -18.56 10.06
N ILE A 146 12.76 -17.48 9.69
CA ILE A 146 13.27 -16.10 9.71
C ILE A 146 12.63 -15.24 10.81
N ALA A 147 11.72 -15.79 11.61
CA ALA A 147 10.89 -15.03 12.55
C ALA A 147 11.70 -14.27 13.60
N THR A 148 12.73 -14.89 14.19
CA THR A 148 13.59 -14.24 15.19
C THR A 148 14.33 -13.04 14.61
N MET A 149 14.71 -13.12 13.33
CA MET A 149 15.44 -12.08 12.62
C MET A 149 14.50 -10.93 12.24
N LEU A 150 13.27 -11.25 11.82
CA LEU A 150 12.22 -10.26 11.61
C LEU A 150 11.91 -9.50 12.91
N ILE A 151 11.78 -10.22 14.02
CA ILE A 151 11.53 -9.63 15.34
C ILE A 151 12.69 -8.70 15.73
N ASP A 152 13.94 -9.14 15.56
CA ASP A 152 15.10 -8.32 15.87
C ASP A 152 15.17 -7.04 15.01
N VAL A 153 14.86 -7.14 13.72
CA VAL A 153 14.81 -5.98 12.82
C VAL A 153 13.68 -5.01 13.17
N LEU A 154 12.47 -5.52 13.42
CA LEU A 154 11.28 -4.68 13.65
C LEU A 154 11.25 -4.03 15.04
N PHE A 155 11.76 -4.72 16.07
CA PHE A 155 11.52 -4.32 17.46
C PHE A 155 12.80 -3.98 18.24
N TYR A 156 13.98 -4.45 17.81
CA TYR A 156 15.23 -4.31 18.57
C TYR A 156 16.34 -3.54 17.84
N SER A 157 16.27 -3.41 16.52
CA SER A 157 17.26 -2.67 15.75
C SER A 157 17.07 -1.15 15.92
N HIS A 158 18.17 -0.44 16.17
CA HIS A 158 18.14 1.00 16.41
C HIS A 158 17.83 1.80 15.14
N SER A 159 16.81 2.66 15.18
CA SER A 159 16.63 3.72 14.20
C SER A 159 17.57 4.90 14.52
N PRO A 160 18.20 5.56 13.52
CA PRO A 160 18.93 6.80 13.75
C PRO A 160 18.04 7.83 14.45
N PRO A 161 18.57 8.59 15.42
CA PRO A 161 17.80 9.63 16.08
C PRO A 161 17.30 10.64 15.04
N ARG A 162 16.01 10.95 15.08
CA ARG A 162 15.41 11.98 14.25
C ARG A 162 15.83 13.34 14.81
N GLU A 163 16.91 13.92 14.30
CA GLU A 163 17.43 15.20 14.79
C GLU A 163 16.41 16.33 14.55
N PRO A 164 15.93 17.01 15.60
CA PRO A 164 15.03 18.15 15.46
C PRO A 164 15.83 19.35 14.97
N GLY A 165 15.89 19.55 13.65
CA GLY A 165 16.59 20.67 13.02
C GLY A 165 17.57 20.29 11.92
N ALA A 166 17.77 18.99 11.64
CA ALA A 166 18.48 18.56 10.44
C ALA A 166 17.71 19.06 9.22
N THR A 167 18.30 19.98 8.45
CA THR A 167 17.82 20.32 7.13
C THR A 167 17.69 19.02 6.33
N SER A 168 16.52 18.80 5.73
CA SER A 168 16.11 17.64 4.92
C SER A 168 17.04 17.22 3.77
N GLN A 169 18.20 17.88 3.64
CA GLN A 169 19.17 17.70 2.56
C GLN A 169 20.22 16.62 2.84
N ASP A 170 20.37 16.14 4.09
CA ASP A 170 21.47 15.23 4.50
C ASP A 170 21.01 13.85 5.03
N LEU A 171 19.88 13.33 4.55
CA LEU A 171 19.50 11.94 4.85
C LEU A 171 20.10 11.01 3.79
N ASP A 172 21.38 10.67 3.96
CA ASP A 172 22.05 9.62 3.18
C ASP A 172 21.32 8.28 3.28
N SER A 173 20.65 8.03 4.41
CA SER A 173 19.84 6.83 4.63
C SER A 173 18.55 7.13 5.40
N ILE A 174 17.54 6.29 5.19
CA ILE A 174 16.27 6.28 5.94
C ILE A 174 16.04 4.89 6.55
N THR A 175 15.52 4.85 7.77
CA THR A 175 14.99 3.60 8.34
C THR A 175 13.59 3.35 7.79
N PHE A 176 13.47 2.33 6.94
CA PHE A 176 12.20 1.91 6.37
C PHE A 176 12.17 0.40 6.22
N PHE A 177 11.14 -0.22 6.79
CA PHE A 177 10.85 -1.63 6.68
C PHE A 177 9.34 -1.80 6.58
N ALA A 178 8.87 -2.56 5.60
CA ALA A 178 7.46 -2.89 5.45
C ALA A 178 7.29 -4.41 5.46
N PHE A 179 6.30 -4.89 6.22
CA PHE A 179 5.87 -6.28 6.22
C PHE A 179 4.34 -6.30 6.08
N SER A 180 3.84 -7.13 5.18
CA SER A 180 2.40 -7.37 5.05
C SER A 180 2.14 -8.86 4.87
N LEU A 181 1.09 -9.34 5.53
CA LEU A 181 0.50 -10.66 5.33
C LEU A 181 -0.96 -10.42 4.91
N ILE A 182 -1.27 -10.64 3.63
CA ILE A 182 -2.60 -10.38 3.06
C ILE A 182 -3.01 -11.63 2.29
N GLU A 183 -4.17 -12.21 2.62
CA GLU A 183 -4.69 -13.44 1.98
C GLU A 183 -3.67 -14.60 1.94
N GLY A 184 -2.84 -14.70 2.99
CA GLY A 184 -1.79 -15.72 3.08
C GLY A 184 -0.50 -15.40 2.30
N TYR A 185 -0.46 -14.30 1.55
CA TYR A 185 0.74 -13.85 0.85
C TYR A 185 1.56 -12.90 1.69
N ILE A 186 2.87 -13.16 1.75
CA ILE A 186 3.83 -12.33 2.47
C ILE A 186 4.53 -11.40 1.48
N SER A 187 4.64 -10.13 1.84
CA SER A 187 5.44 -9.14 1.12
C SER A 187 6.30 -8.37 2.11
N ILE A 188 7.56 -8.19 1.77
CA ILE A 188 8.55 -7.51 2.60
C ILE A 188 9.30 -6.49 1.77
N VAL A 189 9.38 -5.25 2.26
CA VAL A 189 10.28 -4.22 1.73
C VAL A 189 11.29 -3.89 2.79
N MET A 190 12.57 -4.04 2.48
CA MET A 190 13.66 -3.73 3.40
C MET A 190 14.87 -3.21 2.62
N ASP A 191 15.80 -2.55 3.32
CA ASP A 191 17.04 -2.14 2.70
C ASP A 191 17.96 -3.34 2.40
N ALA A 192 18.81 -3.18 1.39
CA ALA A 192 19.70 -4.24 0.91
C ALA A 192 20.76 -4.66 1.94
N GLU A 193 21.11 -3.80 2.91
CA GLU A 193 22.05 -4.17 3.98
C GLU A 193 21.37 -5.05 5.03
N THR A 194 20.12 -4.72 5.40
CA THR A 194 19.28 -5.55 6.27
C THR A 194 19.01 -6.91 5.64
N GLN A 195 18.77 -6.99 4.32
CA GLN A 195 18.59 -8.28 3.64
C GLN A 195 19.76 -9.24 3.85
N LYS A 196 21.00 -8.76 3.90
CA LYS A 196 22.20 -9.61 4.12
C LYS A 196 22.21 -10.32 5.47
N ARG A 197 21.41 -9.83 6.42
CA ARG A 197 21.26 -10.46 7.72
C ARG A 197 20.50 -11.77 7.61
N PHE A 198 19.62 -11.94 6.61
CA PHE A 198 18.72 -13.08 6.41
C PHE A 198 19.34 -14.19 5.54
N PRO A 199 18.86 -15.44 5.68
CA PRO A 199 19.23 -16.54 4.77
C PRO A 199 18.80 -16.24 3.33
N SER A 200 19.75 -16.28 2.41
CA SER A 200 19.54 -15.85 1.02
C SER A 200 18.63 -16.77 0.22
N ASP A 201 18.47 -18.01 0.66
CA ASP A 201 17.65 -19.06 0.03
C ASP A 201 16.16 -18.97 0.41
N LEU A 202 15.82 -18.23 1.46
CA LEU A 202 14.44 -18.10 1.94
C LEU A 202 13.73 -16.83 1.46
N LEU A 203 14.48 -15.79 1.10
CA LEU A 203 13.95 -14.53 0.59
C LEU A 203 13.90 -14.55 -0.93
N LEU A 204 12.68 -14.54 -1.48
CA LEU A 204 12.45 -14.60 -2.92
C LEU A 204 12.29 -13.18 -3.49
N THR A 205 12.92 -12.91 -4.63
CA THR A 205 12.80 -11.65 -5.38
C THR A 205 12.59 -11.94 -6.87
N SER A 206 11.87 -11.06 -7.55
CA SER A 206 11.75 -11.08 -9.02
C SER A 206 12.84 -10.24 -9.71
N SER A 207 13.62 -9.45 -8.96
CA SER A 207 14.62 -8.56 -9.54
C SER A 207 15.91 -9.31 -9.90
N THR A 208 16.44 -9.04 -11.09
CA THR A 208 17.74 -9.57 -11.57
C THR A 208 18.90 -8.68 -11.11
N GLY A 209 18.90 -8.26 -9.85
CA GLY A 209 19.93 -7.39 -9.25
C GLY A 209 19.62 -5.89 -9.25
N GLU A 210 18.51 -5.46 -9.86
CA GLU A 210 18.03 -4.07 -9.72
C GLU A 210 17.29 -3.88 -8.38
N LEU A 211 17.57 -2.75 -7.74
CA LEU A 211 17.00 -2.33 -6.45
C LEU A 211 16.31 -0.98 -6.59
N TRP A 212 15.40 -0.70 -5.67
CA TRP A 212 14.55 0.49 -5.67
C TRP A 212 15.17 1.64 -4.86
N ARG A 213 14.82 2.87 -5.22
CA ARG A 213 15.05 4.09 -4.43
C ARG A 213 13.70 4.78 -4.23
#